data_AF-A0A3M7PMQ0-F1
#
_entry.id   AF-A0A3M7PMQ0-F1
#
_cell.length_a   1.000
_cell.length_b   1.000
_cell.length_c   1.000
_cell.angle_alpha   90.00
_cell.angle_beta   90.00
_cell.angle_gamma   90.00
#
_symmetry.space_group_name_H-M   'P 1'
#
loop_
_entity.id
_entity.type
_entity.pdbx_description
1 polymer ?
#
loop_
_entity_poly.entity_id
_entity_poly.type
_entity_poly.pdbx_seq_one_letter_code
_entity_poly.pdbx_strand_id
1 'polypeptide(L)'
;MFVNKKTVTLVLTVIGCIINGCLADFKKICYFTNWAQLRPTGAEFYPEDIDPKLCTHVVYAFAKIDNYSLANTEESDLGIDNGPGMYERIMVLKLINPKLKILLAVGGWAQ
;
A
#
# COMPACT_ATOMS: atom_id res chain seq x y z
N MET A 1 17.17 -51.49 -8.78
CA MET A 1 15.96 -50.72 -8.45
C MET A 1 16.07 -49.38 -9.19
N PHE A 2 15.48 -49.26 -10.38
CA PHE A 2 15.63 -48.06 -11.22
C PHE A 2 14.56 -47.05 -10.84
N VAL A 3 14.95 -45.97 -10.16
CA VAL A 3 14.04 -44.84 -9.94
C VAL A 3 13.87 -44.11 -11.27
N ASN A 4 12.62 -44.00 -11.74
CA ASN A 4 12.30 -43.41 -13.03
C ASN A 4 12.64 -41.91 -13.03
N LYS A 5 13.27 -41.42 -14.10
CA LYS A 5 13.60 -40.00 -14.31
C LYS A 5 12.39 -39.07 -14.10
N LYS A 6 11.19 -39.52 -14.49
CA LYS A 6 9.93 -38.79 -14.24
C LYS A 6 9.58 -38.71 -12.75
N THR A 7 9.83 -39.78 -11.99
CA THR A 7 9.65 -39.82 -10.54
C THR A 7 10.64 -38.89 -9.83
N VAL A 8 11.89 -38.83 -10.29
CA VAL A 8 12.90 -37.91 -9.74
C VAL A 8 12.52 -36.45 -10.01
N THR A 9 12.08 -36.12 -11.23
CA THR A 9 11.64 -34.76 -11.57
C THR A 9 10.42 -34.33 -10.75
N LEU A 10 9.44 -35.22 -10.55
CA LEU A 10 8.25 -34.94 -9.75
C LEU A 10 8.60 -34.66 -8.27
N VAL A 11 9.53 -35.44 -7.71
CA VAL A 11 9.95 -35.26 -6.31
C VAL A 11 10.67 -33.92 -6.13
N LEU A 12 11.53 -33.52 -7.08
CA LEU A 12 12.24 -32.23 -7.02
C LEU A 12 11.31 -31.02 -7.13
N THR A 13 10.28 -31.06 -7.98
CA THR A 13 9.31 -29.96 -8.11
C THR A 13 8.41 -29.86 -6.88
N VAL A 14 7.96 -30.99 -6.32
CA VAL A 14 7.18 -31.01 -5.08
C VAL A 14 8.02 -30.49 -3.91
N ILE A 15 9.26 -30.92 -3.78
CA ILE A 15 10.19 -30.40 -2.76
C ILE A 15 10.39 -28.89 -2.98
N GLY A 16 10.65 -28.42 -4.22
CA GLY A 16 10.75 -26.99 -4.53
C GLY A 16 9.53 -26.15 -4.12
N CYS A 17 8.33 -26.73 -4.22
CA CYS A 17 7.07 -26.10 -3.81
C CYS A 17 6.90 -26.09 -2.28
N ILE A 18 7.33 -27.16 -1.60
CA ILE A 18 7.32 -27.25 -0.13
C ILE A 18 8.35 -26.30 0.49
N ILE A 19 9.55 -26.18 -0.09
CA ILE A 19 10.60 -25.28 0.42
C ILE A 19 10.22 -23.81 0.22
N ASN A 20 9.59 -23.46 -0.91
CA ASN A 20 9.22 -22.07 -1.20
C ASN A 20 7.84 -21.67 -0.70
N GLY A 21 7.07 -22.60 -0.12
CA GLY A 21 5.72 -22.36 0.37
C GLY A 21 4.78 -21.85 -0.73
N CYS A 22 3.95 -22.71 -1.30
CA CYS A 22 2.76 -22.28 -2.05
C CYS A 22 1.70 -21.70 -1.08
N LEU A 23 2.06 -20.66 -0.33
CA LEU A 23 1.15 -19.86 0.46
C LEU A 23 0.70 -18.71 -0.42
N ALA A 24 -0.59 -18.68 -0.75
CA ALA A 24 -1.19 -17.51 -1.36
C ALA A 24 -0.90 -16.29 -0.47
N ASP A 25 -0.21 -15.29 -1.00
CA ASP A 25 0.20 -14.11 -0.24
C ASP A 25 -1.05 -13.25 0.08
N PHE A 26 -1.54 -13.36 1.31
CA PHE A 26 -2.74 -12.64 1.78
C PHE A 26 -2.51 -11.13 1.73
N LYS A 27 -3.41 -10.42 1.06
CA LYS A 27 -3.34 -8.96 0.93
C LYS A 27 -4.06 -8.27 2.09
N LYS A 28 -3.29 -7.58 2.93
CA LYS A 28 -3.80 -6.60 3.90
C LYS A 28 -3.86 -5.23 3.24
N ILE A 29 -5.06 -4.71 2.99
CA ILE A 29 -5.30 -3.43 2.32
C ILE A 29 -5.81 -2.43 3.37
N CYS A 30 -5.04 -1.38 3.61
CA CYS A 30 -5.32 -0.39 4.65
C CYS A 30 -5.68 0.95 4.00
N TYR A 31 -6.80 1.54 4.40
CA TYR A 31 -7.16 2.89 3.95
C TYR A 31 -6.55 3.93 4.89
N PHE A 32 -5.81 4.87 4.33
CA PHE A 32 -5.35 6.08 5.01
C PHE A 32 -6.24 7.25 4.58
N THR A 33 -6.87 7.92 5.53
CA THR A 33 -7.82 9.01 5.25
C THR A 33 -7.16 10.36 5.49
N ASN A 34 -7.05 11.20 4.46
CA ASN A 34 -6.32 12.47 4.53
C ASN A 34 -6.90 13.48 5.53
N TRP A 35 -8.20 13.42 5.83
CA TRP A 35 -8.83 14.25 6.87
C TRP A 35 -8.46 13.85 8.30
N ALA A 36 -7.73 12.73 8.51
CA ALA A 36 -7.27 12.34 9.84
C ALA A 36 -6.25 13.33 10.43
N GLN A 37 -5.59 14.13 9.59
CA GLN A 37 -4.71 15.23 10.02
C GLN A 37 -5.46 16.36 10.74
N LEU A 38 -6.79 16.47 10.53
CA LEU A 38 -7.63 17.54 11.09
C LEU A 38 -8.28 17.15 12.41
N ARG A 39 -7.94 15.98 12.96
CA ARG A 39 -8.47 15.51 14.25
C ARG A 39 -7.96 16.40 15.39
N PRO A 40 -8.64 16.40 16.55
CA PRO A 40 -8.18 17.16 17.71
C PRO A 40 -6.78 16.79 18.15
N THR A 41 -6.11 17.71 18.85
CA THR A 41 -4.74 17.54 19.31
C THR A 41 -4.52 16.25 20.09
N GLY A 42 -3.51 15.48 19.68
CA GLY A 42 -3.17 14.16 20.19
C GLY A 42 -3.88 13.00 19.48
N ALA A 43 -4.76 13.29 18.52
CA ALA A 43 -5.47 12.31 17.71
C ALA A 43 -5.28 12.52 16.20
N GLU A 44 -4.47 13.51 15.80
CA GLU A 44 -4.00 13.65 14.43
C GLU A 44 -3.31 12.37 13.99
N PHE A 45 -3.44 12.05 12.70
CA PHE A 45 -2.77 10.90 12.13
C PHE A 45 -2.22 11.26 10.75
N TYR A 46 -0.90 11.12 10.61
CA TYR A 46 -0.12 11.48 9.44
C TYR A 46 0.44 10.24 8.75
N PRO A 47 0.95 10.36 7.51
CA PRO A 47 1.58 9.24 6.83
C PRO A 47 2.72 8.57 7.62
N GLU A 48 3.47 9.35 8.41
CA GLU A 48 4.59 8.88 9.23
C GLU A 48 4.16 7.99 10.40
N ASP A 49 2.89 8.06 10.81
CA ASP A 49 2.34 7.22 11.88
C ASP A 49 1.96 5.80 11.39
N ILE A 50 2.00 5.56 10.07
CA ILE A 50 1.73 4.26 9.47
C ILE A 50 2.97 3.37 9.62
N ASP A 51 2.84 2.22 10.28
CA ASP A 51 3.84 1.15 10.21
C ASP A 51 3.90 0.58 8.77
N PRO A 52 5.01 0.78 8.02
CA PRO A 52 5.12 0.34 6.62
C PRO A 52 5.07 -1.19 6.44
N LYS A 53 5.19 -1.98 7.53
CA LYS A 53 5.16 -3.44 7.51
C LYS A 53 3.80 -4.02 7.92
N LEU A 54 2.89 -3.18 8.43
CA LEU A 54 1.57 -3.63 8.86
C LEU A 54 0.70 -4.05 7.67
N CYS A 55 0.76 -3.30 6.57
CA CYS A 55 -0.10 -3.48 5.40
C CYS A 55 0.70 -3.95 4.19
N THR A 56 0.04 -4.67 3.28
CA THR A 56 0.63 -4.99 1.96
C THR A 56 0.35 -3.87 0.95
N HIS A 57 -0.80 -3.21 1.12
CA HIS A 57 -1.25 -2.08 0.31
C HIS A 57 -1.76 -0.99 1.25
N VAL A 58 -1.36 0.25 1.02
CA VAL A 58 -2.04 1.42 1.57
C VAL A 58 -2.81 2.11 0.45
N VAL A 59 -4.06 2.45 0.72
CA VAL A 59 -4.93 3.20 -0.17
C VAL A 59 -5.11 4.60 0.41
N TYR A 60 -4.56 5.60 -0.25
CA TYR A 60 -4.76 6.99 0.11
C TYR A 60 -6.18 7.41 -0.28
N ALA A 61 -6.98 7.82 0.69
CA ALA A 61 -8.35 8.24 0.54
C ALA A 61 -8.48 9.72 0.93
N PHE A 62 -8.92 10.61 0.03
CA PHE A 62 -9.28 10.39 -1.38
C PHE A 62 -8.72 11.52 -2.26
N ALA A 63 -8.54 11.25 -3.56
CA ALA A 63 -8.53 12.28 -4.60
C ALA A 63 -9.94 12.42 -5.19
N LYS A 64 -10.20 13.51 -5.92
CA LYS A 64 -11.49 13.80 -6.55
C LYS A 64 -11.39 13.94 -8.06
N ILE A 65 -12.54 13.95 -8.72
CA ILE A 65 -12.64 14.44 -10.10
C ILE A 65 -13.13 15.87 -10.05
N ASP A 66 -12.35 16.78 -10.63
CA ASP A 66 -12.74 18.17 -10.87
C ASP A 66 -12.56 18.49 -12.34
N ASN A 67 -13.57 19.10 -12.98
CA ASN A 67 -13.54 19.41 -14.41
C ASN A 67 -13.07 18.24 -15.30
N TYR A 68 -13.64 17.05 -15.08
CA TYR A 68 -13.31 15.79 -15.78
C TYR A 68 -11.84 15.34 -15.63
N SER A 69 -11.11 15.89 -14.66
CA SER A 69 -9.70 15.62 -14.41
C SER A 69 -9.48 15.19 -12.97
N LEU A 70 -8.43 14.41 -12.73
CA LEU A 70 -8.04 14.04 -11.37
C LEU A 70 -7.52 15.27 -10.61
N ALA A 71 -8.01 15.49 -9.39
CA ALA A 71 -7.63 16.60 -8.53
C ALA A 71 -7.46 16.14 -7.07
N ASN A 72 -6.72 16.91 -6.29
CA ASN A 72 -6.59 16.71 -4.85
C ASN A 72 -7.89 17.07 -4.10
N THR A 73 -8.11 16.46 -2.94
CA THR A 73 -9.25 16.81 -2.09
C THR A 73 -8.89 17.99 -1.20
N GLU A 74 -7.72 17.93 -0.55
CA GLU A 74 -7.21 18.95 0.35
C GLU A 74 -5.97 19.62 -0.25
N GLU A 75 -5.77 20.91 -0.03
CA GLU A 75 -4.56 21.62 -0.50
C GLU A 75 -3.28 21.00 0.08
N SER A 76 -3.34 20.54 1.33
CA SER A 76 -2.25 19.83 2.01
C SER A 76 -1.81 18.54 1.30
N ASP A 77 -2.64 17.98 0.41
CA ASP A 77 -2.26 16.77 -0.35
C ASP A 77 -1.09 17.06 -1.31
N LEU A 78 -1.05 18.26 -1.91
CA LEU A 78 -0.05 18.69 -2.89
C LEU A 78 1.19 19.34 -2.26
N GLY A 79 1.05 19.92 -1.06
CA GLY A 79 2.13 20.61 -0.34
C GLY A 79 1.79 22.07 -0.06
N ILE A 80 2.45 22.64 0.94
CA ILE A 80 2.29 24.04 1.37
C ILE A 80 3.68 24.67 1.46
N ASP A 81 3.86 25.88 0.92
CA ASP A 81 5.05 26.71 1.07
C ASP A 81 6.39 26.02 0.81
N ASN A 82 6.48 25.26 -0.29
CA ASN A 82 7.64 24.44 -0.70
C ASN A 82 7.93 23.22 0.19
N GLY A 83 7.05 22.89 1.14
CA GLY A 83 7.09 21.64 1.90
C GLY A 83 6.39 20.48 1.18
N PRO A 84 6.77 19.22 1.46
CA PRO A 84 6.17 18.06 0.81
C PRO A 84 4.70 17.88 1.21
N GLY A 85 3.84 17.64 0.22
CA GLY A 85 2.44 17.29 0.43
C GLY A 85 2.24 15.89 0.99
N MET A 86 1.02 15.59 1.46
CA MET A 86 0.70 14.26 2.00
C MET A 86 0.90 13.13 0.97
N TYR A 87 0.72 13.39 -0.32
CA TYR A 87 1.01 12.41 -1.37
C TYR A 87 2.49 12.05 -1.44
N GLU A 88 3.38 13.03 -1.27
CA GLU A 88 4.81 12.77 -1.26
C GLU A 88 5.21 12.06 0.03
N ARG A 89 4.68 12.51 1.17
CA ARG A 89 4.95 11.94 2.49
C ARG A 89 4.56 10.46 2.58
N ILE A 90 3.39 10.07 2.06
CA ILE A 90 3.01 8.64 2.07
C ILE A 90 3.92 7.78 1.20
N MET A 91 4.46 8.33 0.11
CA MET A 91 5.37 7.61 -0.77
C MET A 91 6.71 7.28 -0.10
N VAL A 92 7.13 8.06 0.91
CA VAL A 92 8.34 7.80 1.71
C VAL A 92 8.30 6.43 2.41
N LEU A 93 7.11 5.91 2.74
CA LEU A 93 6.95 4.58 3.37
C LEU A 93 7.55 3.45 2.52
N LYS A 94 7.63 3.62 1.19
CA LYS A 94 8.27 2.65 0.28
C LYS A 94 9.79 2.59 0.43
N LEU A 95 10.43 3.63 0.97
CA LEU A 95 11.87 3.59 1.27
C LEU A 95 12.15 2.60 2.42
N ILE A 96 11.21 2.45 3.36
CA ILE A 96 11.31 1.54 4.49
C ILE A 96 10.84 0.13 4.10
N ASN A 97 9.75 0.02 3.34
CA ASN A 97 9.25 -1.24 2.79
C ASN A 97 9.05 -1.14 1.27
N PRO A 98 10.06 -1.51 0.45
CA PRO A 98 9.95 -1.48 -1.01
C PRO A 98 8.89 -2.42 -1.60
N LYS A 99 8.41 -3.39 -0.83
CA LYS A 99 7.32 -4.29 -1.25
C LYS A 99 5.93 -3.65 -1.07
N LEU A 100 5.82 -2.60 -0.25
CA LEU A 100 4.57 -1.90 0.01
C LEU A 100 4.01 -1.29 -1.28
N LYS A 101 2.72 -1.51 -1.52
CA LYS A 101 2.00 -0.86 -2.62
C LYS A 101 1.20 0.31 -2.07
N ILE A 102 1.21 1.41 -2.81
CA ILE A 102 0.44 2.61 -2.47
C ILE A 102 -0.45 2.90 -3.66
N LEU A 103 -1.74 3.06 -3.38
CA LEU A 103 -2.81 3.30 -4.35
C LEU A 103 -3.50 4.61 -3.97
N LEU A 104 -4.04 5.32 -4.95
CA LEU A 104 -4.87 6.50 -4.73
C LEU A 104 -6.33 6.11 -5.00
N ALA A 105 -7.20 6.26 -4.01
CA ALA A 105 -8.64 6.11 -4.20
C ALA A 105 -9.25 7.42 -4.68
N VAL A 106 -10.14 7.33 -5.67
CA VAL A 106 -10.90 8.46 -6.22
C VAL A 106 -12.38 8.22 -5.92
N GLY A 107 -13.11 9.21 -5.43
CA GLY A 107 -14.49 9.06 -4.98
C GLY A 107 -14.66 9.19 -3.47
N GLY A 108 -15.51 8.35 -2.90
CA GLY A 108 -15.92 8.43 -1.50
C GLY A 108 -17.28 9.12 -1.36
N TRP A 109 -17.79 9.20 -0.12
CA TRP A 109 -19.14 9.69 0.16
C TRP A 109 -19.33 11.20 -0.09
N ALA A 110 -18.26 11.99 0.09
CA ALA A 110 -18.33 13.45 0.08
C ALA A 110 -18.01 14.10 -1.29
N GLN A 111 -17.99 13.30 -2.36
CA GLN A 111 -17.73 13.77 -3.73
C GLN A 111 -19.00 13.84 -4.58
#